data_AF-A0A952PIB4-F1
#
_entry.id   AF-A0A952PIB4-F1
#
_cell.length_a   1.000
_cell.length_b   1.000
_cell.length_c   1.000
_cell.angle_alpha   90.00
_cell.angle_beta   90.00
_cell.angle_gamma   90.00
#
_symmetry.space_group_name_H-M   'P 1'
#
loop_
_entity.id
_entity.type
_entity.pdbx_description
1 polymer ?
#
loop_
_entity_poly.entity_id
_entity_poly.type
_entity_poly.pdbx_seq_one_letter_code
_entity_poly.pdbx_strand_id
1 'polypeptide(L)'
;MASLDRRNSMTLDEVGRYLRELRNLESPSQNKVCNSIITIDLAFEGTESSLSQHLSKDKWDRIRTELFDILISSFPGYWNVYEEGSLIPLELRADWPDSGYIEFCPTRSNRQSDILRADLSTIHPSIVLAMRWCWAEGQNQTTVENFKTYRESRLGDQSEEAQTVREFLDRLFETCVTEAEKSKRIAHRAWWRLSSEVSSCQDKQTVKQLKKKMLELENVWGLPSA
;
A
#
# COMPACT_ATOMS: atom_id res chain seq x y z
N MET A 1 -14.49 -24.12 22.94
CA MET A 1 -14.12 -22.83 22.31
C MET A 1 -13.25 -21.92 23.20
N ALA A 2 -13.14 -22.13 24.52
CA ALA A 2 -12.44 -21.21 25.44
C ALA A 2 -10.90 -21.38 25.61
N SER A 3 -10.25 -22.35 24.97
CA SER A 3 -8.82 -22.64 25.23
C SER A 3 -7.84 -22.06 24.21
N LEU A 4 -8.32 -21.51 23.09
CA LEU A 4 -7.48 -20.94 22.02
C LEU A 4 -7.24 -19.44 22.19
N ASP A 5 -8.19 -18.69 22.77
CA ASP A 5 -8.03 -17.26 23.07
C ASP A 5 -6.93 -16.97 24.10
N ARG A 6 -6.65 -17.91 25.01
CA ARG A 6 -5.62 -17.75 26.04
C ARG A 6 -4.18 -17.82 25.53
N ARG A 7 -3.92 -18.26 24.30
CA ARG A 7 -2.54 -18.48 23.82
C ARG A 7 -1.91 -17.26 23.12
N ASN A 8 -2.70 -16.26 22.72
CA ASN A 8 -2.22 -15.09 21.97
C ASN A 8 -2.70 -13.74 22.53
N SER A 9 -3.38 -13.72 23.67
CA SER A 9 -3.92 -12.48 24.25
C SER A 9 -2.82 -11.64 24.88
N MET A 10 -2.45 -10.53 24.24
CA MET A 10 -1.75 -9.43 24.90
C MET A 10 -2.78 -8.52 25.57
N THR A 11 -2.43 -7.96 26.73
CA THR A 11 -3.17 -6.88 27.38
C THR A 11 -2.77 -5.52 26.80
N LEU A 12 -3.62 -4.49 26.94
CA LEU A 12 -3.29 -3.13 26.49
C LEU A 12 -1.99 -2.60 27.12
N ASP A 13 -1.74 -2.88 28.40
CA ASP A 13 -0.48 -2.50 29.06
C ASP A 13 0.76 -3.18 28.44
N GLU A 14 0.64 -4.45 28.05
CA GLU A 14 1.69 -5.18 27.34
C GLU A 14 1.91 -4.63 25.93
N VAL A 15 0.85 -4.20 25.23
CA VAL A 15 0.98 -3.52 23.94
C VAL A 15 1.74 -2.20 24.10
N GLY A 16 1.39 -1.40 25.11
CA GLY A 16 2.09 -0.15 25.40
C GLY A 16 3.55 -0.34 25.84
N ARG A 17 3.90 -1.46 26.48
CA ARG A 17 5.29 -1.83 26.78
C ARG A 17 6.02 -2.26 25.50
N TYR A 18 5.39 -3.12 24.70
CA TYR A 18 5.97 -3.63 23.47
C TYR A 18 6.26 -2.52 22.46
N LEU A 19 5.38 -1.54 22.31
CA LEU A 19 5.65 -0.38 21.45
C LEU A 19 6.90 0.40 21.91
N ARG A 20 7.09 0.56 23.23
CA ARG A 20 8.29 1.21 23.77
C ARG A 20 9.56 0.41 23.48
N GLU A 21 9.49 -0.91 23.57
CA GLU A 21 10.58 -1.81 23.20
C GLU A 21 10.94 -1.67 21.71
N LEU A 22 9.94 -1.63 20.82
CA LEU A 22 10.15 -1.40 19.38
C LEU A 22 10.79 -0.03 19.08
N ARG A 23 10.40 1.01 19.82
CA ARG A 23 11.02 2.34 19.71
C ARG A 23 12.46 2.36 20.21
N ASN A 24 12.81 1.46 21.13
CA ASN A 24 14.17 1.26 21.62
C ASN A 24 14.99 0.27 20.76
N LEU A 25 14.63 0.14 19.47
CA LEU A 25 15.35 -0.64 18.47
C LEU A 25 15.30 -2.17 18.65
N GLU A 26 14.32 -2.70 19.38
CA GLU A 26 14.06 -4.14 19.35
C GLU A 26 13.56 -4.56 17.97
N SER A 27 14.10 -5.67 17.44
CA SER A 27 13.61 -6.26 16.19
C SER A 27 12.14 -6.66 16.32
N PRO A 28 11.24 -6.18 15.44
CA PRO A 28 9.84 -6.50 15.54
C PRO A 28 9.60 -8.00 15.34
N SER A 29 8.60 -8.53 16.03
CA SER A 29 8.13 -9.90 15.88
C SER A 29 6.74 -9.86 15.26
N GLN A 30 6.58 -10.45 14.06
CA GLN A 30 5.33 -10.43 13.30
C GLN A 30 4.13 -10.82 14.15
N ASN A 31 4.22 -11.94 14.89
CA ASN A 31 3.13 -12.42 15.74
C ASN A 31 2.78 -11.45 16.87
N LYS A 32 3.79 -10.84 17.53
CA LYS A 32 3.53 -9.87 18.60
C LYS A 32 2.89 -8.59 18.05
N VAL A 33 3.33 -8.11 16.88
CA VAL A 33 2.75 -6.94 16.22
C VAL A 33 1.31 -7.21 15.81
N CYS A 34 1.03 -8.33 15.14
CA CYS A 34 -0.34 -8.71 14.76
C CYS A 34 -1.24 -8.85 15.99
N ASN A 35 -0.80 -9.58 17.02
CA ASN A 35 -1.59 -9.73 18.25
C ASN A 35 -1.82 -8.38 18.95
N SER A 36 -0.86 -7.46 18.92
CA SER A 36 -1.02 -6.12 19.48
C SER A 36 -2.11 -5.32 18.78
N ILE A 37 -2.15 -5.38 17.44
CA ILE A 37 -3.18 -4.72 16.64
C ILE A 37 -4.55 -5.34 16.94
N ILE A 38 -4.65 -6.67 16.92
CA ILE A 38 -5.90 -7.41 17.22
C ILE A 38 -6.39 -7.10 18.63
N THR A 39 -5.51 -7.06 19.63
CA THR A 39 -5.86 -6.69 21.01
C THR A 39 -6.46 -5.28 21.07
N ILE A 40 -5.91 -4.32 20.33
CA ILE A 40 -6.46 -2.97 20.27
C ILE A 40 -7.82 -2.99 19.58
N ASP A 41 -7.92 -3.58 18.38
CA ASP A 41 -9.16 -3.62 17.61
C ASP A 41 -10.30 -4.25 18.44
N LEU A 42 -10.07 -5.38 19.11
CA LEU A 42 -11.03 -6.03 20.01
C LEU A 42 -11.44 -5.16 21.22
N ALA A 43 -10.51 -4.38 21.78
CA ALA A 43 -10.80 -3.49 22.91
C ALA A 43 -11.70 -2.31 22.52
N PHE A 44 -11.77 -1.95 21.23
CA PHE A 44 -12.58 -0.85 20.70
C PHE A 44 -13.82 -1.29 19.93
N GLU A 45 -13.97 -2.58 19.62
CA GLU A 45 -15.21 -3.18 19.09
C GLU A 45 -16.34 -3.25 20.14
N GLY A 46 -16.01 -3.21 21.44
CA GLY A 46 -16.98 -3.23 22.55
C GLY A 46 -17.61 -1.87 22.85
N THR A 47 -18.94 -1.83 23.02
CA THR A 47 -19.73 -0.63 23.38
C THR A 47 -19.45 -0.11 24.79
N GLU A 48 -18.71 -0.87 25.61
CA GLU A 48 -18.28 -0.51 26.96
C GLU A 48 -16.74 -0.46 27.04
N SER A 49 -16.11 0.52 26.41
CA SER A 49 -14.66 0.73 26.57
C SER A 49 -14.37 1.47 27.87
N SER A 50 -14.61 0.83 29.01
CA SER A 50 -14.05 1.23 30.31
C SER A 50 -12.59 0.74 30.49
N LEU A 51 -11.94 0.30 29.41
CA LEU A 51 -10.76 -0.57 29.46
C LEU A 51 -9.40 0.12 29.32
N SER A 52 -9.33 1.44 29.29
CA SER A 52 -8.12 2.12 29.76
C SER A 52 -8.46 3.45 30.41
N GLN A 53 -8.44 3.52 31.74
CA GLN A 53 -8.59 4.76 32.49
C GLN A 53 -7.45 5.78 32.24
N HIS A 54 -6.45 5.44 31.41
CA HIS A 54 -5.21 6.20 31.26
C HIS A 54 -4.95 6.80 29.87
N LEU A 55 -5.57 6.30 28.79
CA LEU A 55 -5.36 6.80 27.42
C LEU A 55 -6.71 6.99 26.71
N SER A 56 -6.84 8.11 25.98
CA SER A 56 -8.01 8.37 25.13
C SER A 56 -8.01 7.43 23.91
N LYS A 57 -9.19 7.19 23.33
CA LYS A 57 -9.36 6.43 22.09
C LYS A 57 -8.39 6.88 20.99
N ASP A 58 -8.30 8.19 20.75
CA ASP A 58 -7.38 8.76 19.75
C ASP A 58 -5.91 8.36 19.94
N LYS A 59 -5.46 8.17 21.18
CA LYS A 59 -4.08 7.74 21.45
C LYS A 59 -3.89 6.27 21.11
N TRP A 60 -4.89 5.44 21.35
CA TRP A 60 -4.87 4.04 20.95
C TRP A 60 -4.95 3.87 19.44
N ASP A 61 -5.75 4.68 18.75
CA ASP A 61 -5.82 4.69 17.29
C ASP A 61 -4.45 5.05 16.67
N ARG A 62 -3.73 6.01 17.27
CA ARG A 62 -2.35 6.33 16.88
C ARG A 62 -1.38 5.18 17.11
N ILE A 63 -1.44 4.54 18.28
CA ILE A 63 -0.60 3.37 18.61
C ILE A 63 -0.87 2.24 17.61
N ARG A 64 -2.13 1.98 17.32
CA ARG A 64 -2.59 0.94 16.39
C ARG A 64 -2.09 1.22 14.97
N THR A 65 -2.18 2.47 14.52
CA THR A 65 -1.64 2.93 13.23
C THR A 65 -0.12 2.75 13.17
N GLU A 66 0.61 3.15 14.22
CA GLU A 66 2.06 2.98 14.28
C GLU A 66 2.48 1.49 14.25
N LEU A 67 1.73 0.62 14.92
CA LEU A 67 1.94 -0.83 14.85
C LEU A 67 1.68 -1.38 13.44
N PHE A 68 0.65 -0.87 12.76
CA PHE A 68 0.35 -1.24 11.38
C PHE A 68 1.44 -0.78 10.40
N ASP A 69 1.95 0.45 10.56
CA ASP A 69 3.09 0.95 9.80
C ASP A 69 4.34 0.07 9.99
N ILE A 70 4.61 -0.35 11.24
CA ILE A 70 5.70 -1.28 11.57
C ILE A 70 5.48 -2.62 10.87
N LEU A 71 4.24 -3.15 10.90
CA LEU A 71 3.91 -4.43 10.29
C LEU A 71 4.21 -4.43 8.78
N ILE A 72 3.67 -3.45 8.05
CA ILE A 72 3.86 -3.35 6.60
C ILE A 72 5.33 -3.14 6.24
N SER A 73 6.03 -2.28 6.98
CA SER A 73 7.41 -1.92 6.65
C SER A 73 8.44 -2.98 7.04
N SER A 74 8.12 -3.85 8.00
CA SER A 74 9.10 -4.80 8.56
C SER A 74 8.92 -6.23 8.10
N PHE A 75 7.77 -6.58 7.51
CA PHE A 75 7.48 -7.96 7.10
C PHE A 75 6.94 -8.00 5.67
N PRO A 76 7.34 -9.01 4.87
CA PRO A 76 6.74 -9.22 3.56
C PRO A 76 5.28 -9.63 3.70
N GLY A 77 4.44 -9.19 2.78
CA GLY A 77 3.03 -9.55 2.76
C GLY A 77 2.35 -9.20 1.44
N TYR A 78 1.13 -9.67 1.30
CA TYR A 78 0.23 -9.30 0.22
C TYR A 78 -0.71 -8.19 0.71
N TRP A 79 -1.13 -7.29 -0.16
CA TRP A 79 -2.09 -6.26 0.19
C TRP A 79 -3.11 -6.00 -0.91
N ASN A 80 -4.29 -5.52 -0.51
CA ASN A 80 -5.35 -5.06 -1.41
C ASN A 80 -5.72 -3.63 -1.06
N VAL A 81 -6.13 -2.86 -2.07
CA VAL A 81 -6.69 -1.51 -1.89
C VAL A 81 -8.17 -1.54 -2.19
N TYR A 82 -8.93 -0.82 -1.38
CA TYR A 82 -10.37 -0.65 -1.53
C TYR A 82 -10.70 0.83 -1.54
N GLU A 83 -11.61 1.23 -2.42
CA GLU A 83 -12.24 2.55 -2.33
C GLU A 83 -13.11 2.65 -1.07
N GLU A 84 -13.36 3.89 -0.63
CA GLU A 84 -14.21 4.16 0.53
C GLU A 84 -15.61 3.53 0.35
N GLY A 85 -16.00 2.67 1.30
CA GLY A 85 -17.29 1.97 1.27
C GLY A 85 -17.38 0.79 0.30
N SER A 86 -16.35 0.51 -0.49
CA SER A 86 -16.30 -0.68 -1.35
C SER A 86 -15.87 -1.92 -0.56
N LEU A 87 -16.48 -3.06 -0.87
CA LEU A 87 -16.05 -4.38 -0.38
C LEU A 87 -15.25 -5.17 -1.44
N ILE A 88 -15.09 -4.61 -2.62
CA ILE A 88 -14.40 -5.24 -3.75
C ILE A 88 -13.02 -4.58 -3.88
N PRO A 89 -11.94 -5.38 -3.90
CA PRO A 89 -10.60 -4.83 -4.07
C PRO A 89 -10.45 -4.25 -5.46
N LEU A 90 -9.71 -3.14 -5.56
CA LEU A 90 -9.33 -2.57 -6.84
C LEU A 90 -8.48 -3.54 -7.65
N GLU A 91 -8.69 -3.55 -8.96
CA GLU A 91 -7.86 -4.33 -9.87
C GLU A 91 -6.44 -3.76 -9.92
N LEU A 92 -5.46 -4.64 -10.01
CA LEU A 92 -4.06 -4.25 -10.20
C LEU A 92 -3.92 -3.31 -11.40
N ARG A 93 -3.20 -2.20 -11.21
CA ARG A 93 -2.99 -1.13 -12.20
C ARG A 93 -4.20 -0.23 -12.48
N ALA A 94 -5.30 -0.37 -11.75
CA ALA A 94 -6.30 0.69 -11.66
C ALA A 94 -5.68 1.95 -11.05
N ASP A 95 -6.31 3.10 -11.26
CA ASP A 95 -5.85 4.35 -10.66
C ASP A 95 -5.87 4.26 -9.12
N TRP A 96 -4.87 4.86 -8.48
CA TRP A 96 -4.80 4.85 -7.02
C TRP A 96 -5.91 5.75 -6.44
N PRO A 97 -6.69 5.29 -5.46
CA PRO A 97 -7.83 6.06 -4.97
C PRO A 97 -7.40 7.22 -4.06
N ASP A 98 -8.17 8.31 -4.08
CA ASP A 98 -7.97 9.47 -3.20
C ASP A 98 -8.27 9.15 -1.73
N SER A 99 -9.21 8.24 -1.49
CA SER A 99 -9.66 7.79 -0.17
C SER A 99 -10.03 6.30 -0.19
N GLY A 100 -9.95 5.65 0.97
CA GLY A 100 -10.21 4.24 1.10
C GLY A 100 -9.35 3.58 2.16
N TYR A 101 -9.23 2.26 2.06
CA TYR A 101 -8.49 1.46 3.04
C TYR A 101 -7.66 0.38 2.36
N ILE A 102 -6.66 -0.10 3.10
CA ILE A 102 -5.79 -1.21 2.70
C ILE A 102 -6.07 -2.41 3.58
N GLU A 103 -6.12 -3.58 2.99
CA GLU A 103 -5.98 -4.85 3.71
C GLU A 103 -4.57 -5.39 3.52
N PHE A 104 -3.90 -5.74 4.63
CA PHE A 104 -2.59 -6.36 4.62
C PHE A 104 -2.64 -7.77 5.18
N CYS A 105 -1.99 -8.68 4.46
CA CYS A 105 -1.91 -10.11 4.74
C CYS A 105 -0.42 -10.52 4.83
N PRO A 106 0.15 -10.63 6.04
CA PRO A 106 1.55 -11.00 6.23
C PRO A 106 1.87 -12.38 5.64
N THR A 107 3.01 -12.51 4.94
CA THR A 107 3.46 -13.80 4.40
C THR A 107 3.71 -14.78 5.56
N ARG A 108 3.18 -16.02 5.45
CA ARG A 108 3.16 -17.09 6.49
C ARG A 108 2.01 -17.03 7.51
N SER A 109 1.06 -16.10 7.37
CA SER A 109 -0.20 -16.16 8.10
C SER A 109 -1.14 -17.13 7.36
N ASN A 110 -1.40 -18.31 7.93
CA ASN A 110 -2.29 -19.32 7.31
C ASN A 110 -3.77 -19.08 7.67
N ARG A 111 -4.11 -17.96 8.33
CA ARG A 111 -5.46 -17.71 8.84
C ARG A 111 -6.03 -16.43 8.23
N GLN A 112 -7.28 -16.50 7.76
CA GLN A 112 -8.06 -15.31 7.37
C GLN A 112 -8.24 -14.31 8.53
N SER A 113 -8.03 -14.72 9.79
CA SER A 113 -8.04 -13.84 10.97
C SER A 113 -6.86 -12.87 11.03
N ASP A 114 -5.87 -13.03 10.17
CA ASP A 114 -4.63 -12.24 10.21
C ASP A 114 -4.64 -11.11 9.15
N ILE A 115 -5.78 -10.91 8.48
CA ILE A 115 -6.02 -9.76 7.60
C ILE A 115 -6.23 -8.54 8.47
N LEU A 116 -5.33 -7.57 8.34
CA LEU A 116 -5.37 -6.32 9.10
C LEU A 116 -5.70 -5.17 8.16
N ARG A 117 -6.61 -4.29 8.58
CA ARG A 117 -7.12 -3.17 7.77
C ARG A 117 -6.59 -1.85 8.27
N ALA A 118 -6.29 -0.88 7.42
CA ALA A 118 -6.09 0.51 7.86
C ALA A 118 -6.53 1.50 6.78
N ASP A 119 -7.06 2.63 7.21
CA ASP A 119 -7.47 3.71 6.31
C ASP A 119 -6.23 4.39 5.72
N LEU A 120 -6.28 4.70 4.43
CA LEU A 120 -5.19 5.34 3.69
C LEU A 120 -4.76 6.67 4.32
N SER A 121 -5.71 7.40 4.92
CA SER A 121 -5.47 8.69 5.59
C SER A 121 -4.69 8.56 6.90
N THR A 122 -4.63 7.37 7.50
CA THR A 122 -3.97 7.13 8.79
C THR A 122 -2.55 6.62 8.63
N ILE A 123 -2.31 5.81 7.59
CA ILE A 123 -1.00 5.21 7.29
C ILE A 123 0.04 6.30 7.05
N HIS A 124 1.27 6.07 7.50
CA HIS A 124 2.35 7.03 7.28
C HIS A 124 2.57 7.31 5.78
N PRO A 125 2.63 8.58 5.33
CA PRO A 125 2.63 8.88 3.89
C PRO A 125 3.78 8.28 3.06
N SER A 126 4.90 7.91 3.67
CA SER A 126 6.06 7.30 2.99
C SER A 126 5.80 5.84 2.70
N ILE A 127 5.01 5.18 3.56
CA ILE A 127 4.53 3.84 3.33
C ILE A 127 3.51 3.91 2.19
N VAL A 128 2.56 4.84 2.24
CA VAL A 128 1.58 5.07 1.16
C VAL A 128 2.29 5.33 -0.17
N LEU A 129 3.29 6.22 -0.21
CA LEU A 129 4.06 6.51 -1.41
C LEU A 129 4.78 5.26 -1.95
N ALA A 130 5.44 4.49 -1.10
CA ALA A 130 6.09 3.25 -1.51
C ALA A 130 5.07 2.23 -2.06
N MET A 131 3.90 2.12 -1.45
CA MET A 131 2.82 1.25 -1.94
C MET A 131 2.25 1.74 -3.27
N ARG A 132 2.11 3.06 -3.48
CA ARG A 132 1.72 3.68 -4.76
C ARG A 132 2.70 3.31 -5.87
N TRP A 133 4.00 3.35 -5.59
CA TRP A 133 5.02 2.91 -6.55
C TRP A 133 4.88 1.43 -6.90
N CYS A 134 4.76 0.55 -5.90
CA CYS A 134 4.51 -0.87 -6.14
C CYS A 134 3.23 -1.10 -6.97
N TRP A 135 2.15 -0.36 -6.67
CA TRP A 135 0.90 -0.43 -7.40
C TRP A 135 1.05 -0.07 -8.87
N ALA A 136 1.76 1.02 -9.16
CA ALA A 136 2.04 1.50 -10.50
C ALA A 136 2.86 0.49 -11.32
N GLU A 137 3.73 -0.28 -10.66
CA GLU A 137 4.46 -1.40 -11.27
C GLU A 137 3.60 -2.67 -11.45
N GLY A 138 2.34 -2.66 -11.00
CA GLY A 138 1.44 -3.81 -11.03
C GLY A 138 1.77 -4.87 -9.98
N GLN A 139 2.33 -4.45 -8.84
CA GLN A 139 2.68 -5.32 -7.72
C GLN A 139 1.79 -5.01 -6.50
N ASN A 140 1.27 -6.06 -5.88
CA ASN A 140 0.51 -6.03 -4.63
C ASN A 140 1.15 -6.90 -3.54
N GLN A 141 2.43 -7.19 -3.69
CA GLN A 141 3.26 -7.82 -2.67
C GLN A 141 4.31 -6.82 -2.23
N THR A 142 4.56 -6.77 -0.93
CA THR A 142 5.63 -5.95 -0.37
C THR A 142 6.78 -6.81 0.10
N THR A 143 7.98 -6.24 -0.03
CA THR A 143 9.18 -6.70 0.64
C THR A 143 9.66 -5.60 1.59
N VAL A 144 10.53 -5.98 2.52
CA VAL A 144 11.11 -5.05 3.50
C VAL A 144 11.91 -3.93 2.81
N GLU A 145 12.53 -4.22 1.66
CA GLU A 145 13.33 -3.26 0.90
C GLU A 145 12.50 -2.13 0.30
N ASN A 146 11.21 -2.37 -0.02
CA ASN A 146 10.31 -1.35 -0.52
C ASN A 146 10.14 -0.17 0.47
N PHE A 147 10.39 -0.42 1.76
CA PHE A 147 10.19 0.55 2.83
C PHE A 147 11.48 1.00 3.51
N LYS A 148 12.64 0.77 2.87
CA LYS A 148 13.96 1.11 3.41
C LYS A 148 14.05 2.58 3.85
N THR A 149 13.58 3.52 3.02
CA THR A 149 13.58 4.96 3.32
C THR A 149 12.77 5.29 4.57
N TYR A 150 11.60 4.68 4.75
CA TYR A 150 10.81 4.87 5.97
C TYR A 150 11.54 4.33 7.20
N ARG A 151 12.11 3.13 7.10
CA ARG A 151 12.83 2.50 8.21
C ARG A 151 14.06 3.31 8.63
N GLU A 152 14.80 3.84 7.67
CA GLU A 152 15.96 4.71 7.92
C GLU A 152 15.52 6.05 8.55
N SER A 153 14.40 6.63 8.10
CA SER A 153 13.87 7.87 8.69
C SER A 153 13.42 7.73 10.15
N ARG A 154 12.93 6.55 10.57
CA ARG A 154 12.60 6.29 11.98
C ARG A 154 13.83 6.29 12.89
N LEU A 155 15.03 6.07 12.34
CA LEU A 155 16.25 5.88 13.11
C LEU A 155 17.01 7.17 13.43
N GLY A 156 16.65 8.33 12.87
CA GLY A 156 17.47 9.50 13.21
C GLY A 156 17.22 10.89 12.65
N ASP A 157 16.20 11.19 11.84
CA ASP A 157 16.01 12.62 11.51
C ASP A 157 14.59 13.00 11.10
N GLN A 158 13.96 13.85 11.91
CA GLN A 158 12.76 14.62 11.56
C GLN A 158 13.16 16.05 11.15
N SER A 159 14.33 16.22 10.53
CA SER A 159 14.75 17.51 10.01
C SER A 159 13.78 18.00 8.93
N GLU A 160 13.68 19.32 8.79
CA GLU A 160 12.90 19.96 7.71
C GLU A 160 13.35 19.46 6.32
N GLU A 161 14.60 19.01 6.20
CA GLU A 161 15.16 18.39 5.00
C GLU A 161 14.45 17.07 4.65
N ALA A 162 14.16 16.20 5.63
CA ALA A 162 13.42 14.96 5.37
C ALA A 162 11.98 15.23 4.89
N GLN A 163 11.35 16.29 5.42
CA GLN A 163 10.01 16.70 5.00
C GLN A 163 10.01 17.27 3.57
N THR A 164 10.98 18.12 3.24
CA THR A 164 11.10 18.68 1.88
C THR A 164 11.42 17.61 0.82
N VAL A 165 12.25 16.61 1.15
CA VAL A 165 12.52 15.46 0.26
C VAL A 165 11.24 14.67 -0.01
N ARG A 166 10.39 14.46 1.00
CA ARG A 166 9.13 13.75 0.83
C ARG A 166 8.16 14.49 -0.08
N GLU A 167 7.95 15.79 0.18
CA GLU A 167 7.10 16.64 -0.67
C GLU A 167 7.61 16.67 -2.12
N PHE A 168 8.93 16.66 -2.31
CA PHE A 168 9.54 16.57 -3.64
C PHE A 168 9.24 15.23 -4.32
N LEU A 169 9.36 14.11 -3.60
CA LEU A 169 9.05 12.78 -4.15
C LEU A 169 7.57 12.60 -4.49
N ASP A 170 6.66 13.13 -3.67
CA ASP A 170 5.22 13.13 -3.96
C ASP A 170 4.93 13.94 -5.23
N ARG A 171 5.49 15.15 -5.35
CA ARG A 171 5.36 15.96 -6.58
C ARG A 171 5.96 15.28 -7.79
N LEU A 172 7.07 14.56 -7.63
CA LEU A 172 7.71 13.80 -8.69
C LEU A 172 6.81 12.64 -9.15
N PHE A 173 6.18 11.93 -8.21
CA PHE A 173 5.20 10.89 -8.53
C PHE A 173 4.03 11.46 -9.34
N GLU A 174 3.40 12.55 -8.89
CA GLU A 174 2.29 13.20 -9.61
C GLU A 174 2.69 13.67 -11.01
N THR A 175 3.92 14.20 -11.14
CA THR A 175 4.48 14.60 -12.44
C THR A 175 4.66 13.39 -13.35
N CYS A 176 5.16 12.27 -12.83
CA CYS A 176 5.31 11.02 -13.56
C CYS A 176 3.96 10.44 -14.00
N VAL A 177 2.93 10.47 -13.14
CA VAL A 177 1.56 10.05 -13.49
C VAL A 177 1.01 10.91 -14.62
N THR A 178 1.13 12.23 -14.50
CA THR A 178 0.67 13.18 -15.53
C THR A 178 1.39 12.96 -16.87
N GLU A 179 2.70 12.73 -16.85
CA GLU A 179 3.48 12.50 -18.05
C GLU A 179 3.20 11.11 -18.67
N ALA A 180 2.93 10.11 -17.84
CA ALA A 180 2.45 8.81 -18.28
C ALA A 180 1.11 8.94 -18.99
N GLU A 181 0.14 9.68 -18.44
CA GLU A 181 -1.15 9.94 -19.12
C GLU A 181 -0.97 10.61 -20.48
N LYS A 182 -0.12 11.64 -20.56
CA LYS A 182 0.20 12.29 -21.84
C LYS A 182 0.80 11.29 -22.82
N SER A 183 1.72 10.45 -22.36
CA SER A 183 2.34 9.40 -23.16
C SER A 183 1.32 8.38 -23.66
N LYS A 184 0.35 7.96 -22.82
CA LYS A 184 -0.79 7.12 -23.24
C LYS A 184 -1.63 7.79 -24.33
N ARG A 185 -1.96 9.08 -24.17
CA ARG A 185 -2.73 9.85 -25.17
C ARG A 185 -1.99 10.00 -26.49
N ILE A 186 -0.68 10.26 -26.45
CA ILE A 186 0.18 10.35 -27.64
C ILE A 186 0.25 9.00 -28.34
N ALA A 187 0.49 7.93 -27.57
CA ALA A 187 0.52 6.58 -28.09
C ALA A 187 -0.81 6.23 -28.77
N HIS A 188 -1.96 6.49 -28.11
CA HIS A 188 -3.30 6.26 -28.65
C HIS A 188 -3.53 6.95 -30.00
N ARG A 189 -3.16 8.23 -30.11
CA ARG A 189 -3.25 8.97 -31.38
C ARG A 189 -2.33 8.39 -32.46
N ALA A 190 -1.11 8.02 -32.10
CA ALA A 190 -0.14 7.46 -33.03
C ALA A 190 -0.60 6.10 -33.59
N TRP A 191 -1.16 5.24 -32.75
CA TRP A 191 -1.71 3.96 -33.20
C TRP A 191 -2.92 4.14 -34.10
N TRP A 192 -3.84 5.07 -33.82
CA TRP A 192 -4.96 5.34 -34.73
C TRP A 192 -4.49 5.81 -36.10
N ARG A 193 -3.43 6.63 -36.15
CA ARG A 193 -2.77 6.99 -37.42
C ARG A 193 -2.19 5.76 -38.11
N LEU A 194 -1.41 4.93 -37.42
CA LEU A 194 -0.82 3.71 -37.99
C LEU A 194 -1.90 2.71 -38.45
N SER A 195 -3.02 2.61 -37.75
CA SER A 195 -4.17 1.77 -38.13
C SER A 195 -4.79 2.22 -39.45
N SER A 196 -4.94 3.54 -39.63
CA SER A 196 -5.38 4.10 -40.91
C SER A 196 -4.36 3.86 -42.04
N GLU A 197 -3.07 3.97 -41.75
CA GLU A 197 -1.99 3.69 -42.71
C GLU A 197 -1.98 2.22 -43.13
N VAL A 198 -2.11 1.28 -42.19
CA VAL A 198 -2.22 -0.17 -42.44
C VAL A 198 -3.41 -0.49 -43.35
N SER A 199 -4.54 0.20 -43.16
CA SER A 199 -5.76 0.00 -43.96
C SER A 199 -5.61 0.49 -45.41
N SER A 200 -4.71 1.47 -45.63
CA SER A 200 -4.46 2.07 -46.95
C SER A 200 -3.23 1.50 -47.68
N CYS A 201 -2.38 0.73 -47.00
CA CYS A 201 -1.11 0.24 -47.53
C CYS A 201 -1.27 -1.14 -48.20
N GLN A 202 -0.79 -1.30 -49.43
CA GLN A 202 -0.87 -2.56 -50.18
C GLN A 202 0.36 -3.47 -50.00
N ASP A 203 1.48 -2.94 -49.52
CA ASP A 203 2.71 -3.72 -49.33
C ASP A 203 2.68 -4.50 -48.00
N LYS A 204 2.86 -5.83 -48.11
CA LYS A 204 2.79 -6.75 -46.97
C LYS A 204 3.94 -6.58 -45.99
N GLN A 205 5.13 -6.15 -46.43
CA GLN A 205 6.28 -5.98 -45.52
C GLN A 205 6.11 -4.74 -44.64
N THR A 206 5.72 -3.62 -45.22
CA THR A 206 5.40 -2.39 -44.48
C THR A 206 4.22 -2.59 -43.53
N VAL A 207 3.15 -3.27 -43.94
CA VAL A 207 2.03 -3.64 -43.04
C VAL A 207 2.53 -4.44 -41.82
N LYS A 208 3.44 -5.39 -42.01
CA LYS A 208 4.00 -6.18 -40.89
C LYS A 208 4.79 -5.31 -39.91
N GLN A 209 5.57 -4.35 -40.41
CA GLN A 209 6.32 -3.40 -39.57
C GLN A 209 5.40 -2.43 -38.82
N LEU A 210 4.37 -1.91 -39.50
CA LEU A 210 3.37 -1.02 -38.88
C LEU A 210 2.60 -1.75 -37.77
N LYS A 211 2.17 -3.00 -38.00
CA LYS A 211 1.53 -3.83 -36.96
C LYS A 211 2.44 -4.07 -35.76
N LYS A 212 3.75 -4.24 -35.96
CA LYS A 212 4.71 -4.36 -34.86
C LYS A 212 4.77 -3.07 -34.03
N LYS A 213 4.85 -1.91 -34.69
CA LYS A 213 4.83 -0.60 -34.01
C LYS A 213 3.51 -0.34 -33.28
N MET A 214 2.39 -0.77 -33.85
CA MET A 214 1.08 -0.70 -33.19
C MET A 214 1.08 -1.51 -31.88
N LEU A 215 1.62 -2.73 -31.90
CA LEU A 215 1.73 -3.59 -30.72
C LEU A 215 2.68 -3.00 -29.65
N GLU A 216 3.77 -2.35 -30.07
CA GLU A 216 4.65 -1.60 -29.18
C GLU A 216 3.92 -0.42 -28.51
N LEU A 217 3.02 0.28 -29.22
CA LEU A 217 2.22 1.37 -28.66
C LEU A 217 1.09 0.88 -27.74
N GLU A 218 0.49 -0.27 -28.04
CA GLU A 218 -0.49 -0.94 -27.17
C GLU A 218 0.11 -1.28 -25.80
N ASN A 219 1.39 -1.69 -25.77
CA ASN A 219 2.10 -1.93 -24.51
C ASN A 219 2.30 -0.67 -23.66
N VAL A 220 2.30 0.53 -24.27
CA VAL A 220 2.51 1.80 -23.57
C VAL A 220 1.21 2.32 -22.93
N TRP A 221 0.06 2.12 -23.57
CA TRP A 221 -1.21 2.61 -23.01
C TRP A 221 -2.00 1.54 -22.24
N GLY A 222 -1.76 0.24 -22.48
CA GLY A 222 -2.46 -0.88 -21.84
C GLY A 222 -3.38 -1.66 -22.79
N LEU A 223 -3.67 -2.92 -22.47
CA LEU A 223 -4.74 -3.65 -23.18
C LEU A 223 -6.08 -2.94 -22.90
N PRO A 224 -6.96 -2.78 -23.90
CA PRO A 224 -8.29 -2.23 -23.64
C PRO A 224 -8.96 -3.06 -22.56
N SER A 225 -9.35 -2.41 -21.46
CA SER A 225 -10.26 -2.98 -20.48
C SER A 225 -11.52 -3.39 -21.23
N ALA A 226 -11.81 -4.69 -21.22
CA ALA A 226 -12.99 -5.28 -21.84
C ALA A 226 -14.26 -4.92 -21.08
#